data_AF-A0A348TWA8-F1
#
_entry.id   AF-A0A348TWA8-F1
#
_cell.length_a   1.000
_cell.length_b   1.000
_cell.length_c   1.000
_cell.angle_alpha   90.00
_cell.angle_beta   90.00
_cell.angle_gamma   90.00
#
_symmetry.space_group_name_H-M   'P 1'
#
loop_
_entity.id
_entity.type
_entity.pdbx_description
1 polymer ?
#
loop_
_entity_poly.entity_id
_entity_poly.type
_entity_poly.pdbx_seq_one_letter_code
_entity_poly.pdbx_strand_id
1 'polypeptide(L)' 'MAKLYGIGAAVVILGALFKIMHWEGANYMLVVGLGTEAVIFFFSAFEKPATDYDWSLVYPELATS' A
#
# COMPACT_ATOMS: atom_id res chain seq x y z
N MET A 1 7.44 5.45 5.95
CA MET A 1 6.20 5.26 5.17
C MET A 1 5.39 4.01 5.51
N ALA A 2 5.96 2.95 6.10
CA ALA A 2 5.21 1.73 6.41
C ALA A 2 3.91 1.93 7.20
N LYS A 3 3.85 2.92 8.11
CA LYS A 3 2.65 3.20 8.89
C LYS A 3 1.51 3.81 8.06
N LEU A 4 1.81 4.62 7.04
CA LEU A 4 0.78 5.25 6.19
C LEU A 4 0.09 4.19 5.31
N TYR A 5 0.88 3.34 4.66
CA TYR A 5 0.37 2.21 3.88
C TYR A 5 -0.41 1.23 4.77
N GLY A 6 0.08 0.93 5.97
CA GLY A 6 -0.61 0.04 6.91
C GLY A 6 -1.96 0.59 7.40
N ILE A 7 -2.05 1.90 7.67
CA ILE A 7 -3.31 2.54 8.07
C ILE A 7 -4.29 2.58 6.88
N GLY A 8 -3.81 2.94 5.68
CA GLY A 8 -4.62 2.93 4.46
C GLY A 8 -5.22 1.57 4.16
N ALA A 9 -4.39 0.52 4.19
CA ALA A 9 -4.81 -0.86 3.99
C ALA A 9 -5.89 -1.29 5.00
N ALA A 10 -5.77 -0.89 6.26
CA ALA A 10 -6.79 -1.21 7.27
C ALA A 10 -8.15 -0.60 6.92
N VAL A 11 -8.21 0.65 6.45
CA VAL A 11 -9.46 1.30 6.02
C VAL A 11 -10.07 0.58 4.82
N VAL A 12 -9.24 0.13 3.87
CA VAL A 12 -9.69 -0.62 2.68
C VAL A 12 -10.27 -1.97 3.06
N ILE A 13 -9.60 -2.69 3.97
CA ILE A 13 -10.07 -3.98 4.50
C ILE A 13 -11.43 -3.81 5.18
N LEU A 14 -11.62 -2.74 5.96
CA LEU A 14 -12.92 -2.44 6.57
C LEU A 14 -14.00 -2.15 5.52
N GLY A 15 -13.68 -1.40 4.47
CA GLY A 15 -14.60 -1.16 3.35
C GLY A 15 -15.01 -2.45 2.63
N ALA A 16 -14.05 -3.34 2.36
CA ALA A 16 -14.29 -4.65 1.76
C ALA A 16 -15.13 -5.56 2.67
N LEU A 17 -14.85 -5.56 3.98
CA LEU A 17 -15.61 -6.30 4.99
C LEU A 17 -17.08 -5.90 4.98
N PHE A 18 -17.37 -4.59 5.01
CA PHE A 18 -18.75 -4.09 4.93
C PHE A 18 -19.46 -4.57 3.66
N LYS A 19 -18.75 -4.57 2.52
CA LYS A 19 -19.28 -5.04 1.24
C LYS A 19 -19.63 -6.53 1.25
N ILE A 20 -18.76 -7.38 1.81
CA ILE A 20 -18.99 -8.82 1.91
C ILE A 20 -20.14 -9.14 2.88
N MET A 21 -20.20 -8.42 4.00
CA MET A 21 -21.22 -8.63 5.03
C MET A 21 -22.58 -8.00 4.70
N HIS A 22 -22.68 -7.25 3.60
CA HIS A 22 -23.90 -6.56 3.17
C HIS A 22 -24.48 -5.62 4.23
N TRP A 23 -23.61 -5.02 5.06
CA TRP A 23 -24.03 -4.06 6.07
C TRP A 23 -24.56 -2.77 5.44
N GLU A 24 -25.41 -2.05 6.17
CA GLU A 24 -25.93 -0.77 5.71
C GLU A 24 -24.77 0.22 5.46
N GLY A 25 -24.85 0.95 4.35
CA GLY A 25 -23.79 1.87 3.95
C GLY A 25 -22.54 1.20 3.35
N ALA A 26 -22.57 -0.10 3.04
CA ALA A 26 -21.42 -0.81 2.48
C ALA A 26 -20.79 -0.16 1.25
N ASN A 27 -21.60 0.40 0.35
CA ASN A 27 -21.10 1.10 -0.83
C ASN A 27 -20.32 2.36 -0.45
N TYR A 28 -20.78 3.13 0.55
CA TYR A 28 -20.08 4.31 1.03
C TYR A 28 -18.75 3.94 1.68
N MET A 29 -18.72 2.91 2.54
CA MET A 29 -17.49 2.43 3.16
C MET A 29 -16.49 1.88 2.13
N LEU A 30 -16.98 1.22 1.08
CA LEU A 30 -16.12 0.75 -0.01
C LEU A 30 -15.51 1.92 -0.79
N VAL A 31 -16.29 2.96 -1.09
CA VAL A 31 -15.78 4.19 -1.73
C VAL A 31 -14.73 4.87 -0.86
N VAL A 32 -14.95 4.96 0.46
CA VAL A 32 -13.96 5.53 1.40
C VAL A 32 -12.68 4.71 1.43
N GLY A 33 -12.78 3.38 1.49
CA GLY A 33 -11.63 2.47 1.44
C GLY A 33 -10.82 2.62 0.16
N LEU A 34 -11.46 2.44 -0.99
CA LEU A 34 -10.79 2.54 -2.29
C LEU A 34 -10.28 3.96 -2.58
N GLY A 35 -11.01 4.99 -2.15
CA GLY A 35 -10.57 6.39 -2.26
C GLY A 35 -9.33 6.67 -1.41
N THR A 36 -9.23 6.07 -0.21
CA THR A 36 -8.02 6.16 0.62
C THR A 36 -6.82 5.55 -0.11
N GLU A 37 -6.96 4.37 -0.71
CA GLU A 37 -5.86 3.79 -1.50
C GLU A 37 -5.51 4.64 -2.73
N ALA A 38 -6.50 5.17 -3.45
CA ALA A 38 -6.22 6.01 -4.61
C ALA A 38 -5.33 7.22 -4.25
N VAL A 39 -5.58 7.84 -3.10
CA VAL A 39 -4.75 8.94 -2.59
C VAL A 39 -3.35 8.47 -2.21
N ILE A 40 -3.23 7.33 -1.53
CA ILE A 40 -1.93 6.77 -1.12
C ILE A 40 -1.09 6.42 -2.36
N PHE A 41 -1.65 5.71 -3.34
CA PHE A 41 -0.99 5.39 -4.61
C PHE A 41 -0.57 6.64 -5.37
N PHE A 42 -1.42 7.67 -5.39
CA PHE A 42 -1.08 8.93 -6.03
C PHE A 42 0.17 9.56 -5.42
N PHE A 43 0.26 9.63 -4.09
CA PHE A 43 1.46 10.17 -3.42
C PHE A 43 2.67 9.23 -3.52
N SER A 44 2.44 7.91 -3.53
CA SER A 44 3.48 6.89 -3.74
C SER A 44 4.26 7.10 -5.04
N ALA A 45 3.59 7.55 -6.10
CA ALA A 45 4.21 7.83 -7.40
C ALA A 45 5.27 8.94 -7.36
N PHE A 46 5.24 9.80 -6.34
CA PHE A 46 6.23 10.87 -6.15
C PHE A 46 7.32 10.52 -5.14
N GLU A 47 7.25 9.34 -4.53
CA GLU A 47 8.29 8.87 -3.62
C GLU A 47 9.53 8.42 -4.40
N LYS A 48 10.71 8.71 -3.84
CA LYS A 48 11.95 8.22 -4.41
C LYS A 48 11.97 6.69 -4.30
N PRO A 49 12.37 5.95 -5.35
CA PRO A 49 12.52 4.50 -5.26
C PRO A 49 13.37 4.16 -4.03
N ALA A 50 12.97 3.13 -3.29
CA ALA A 50 13.79 2.62 -2.21
C ALA A 50 15.19 2.34 -2.77
N THR A 51 16.23 2.83 -2.09
CA THR A 51 17.61 2.57 -2.50
C THR A 51 17.82 1.07 -2.53
N ASP A 52 18.12 0.52 -3.69
CA ASP A 52 18.58 -0.86 -3.79
C ASP A 52 19.82 -1.00 -2.89
N TYR A 53 19.79 -1.99 -2.02
CA TYR A 53 20.95 -2.32 -1.21
C TYR A 53 22.03 -2.86 -2.13
N ASP A 54 23.26 -2.41 -1.94
CA ASP A 54 24.39 -2.96 -2.68
C ASP A 54 24.71 -4.37 -2.15
N TRP A 55 24.09 -5.37 -2.79
CA TRP A 55 24.24 -6.77 -2.42
C TRP A 55 25.66 -7.29 -2.65
N SER A 56 26.49 -6.58 -3.44
CA SER A 56 27.89 -6.95 -3.64
C SER A 56 28.73 -6.83 -2.37
N LEU A 57 28.28 -6.04 -1.38
CA LEU A 57 28.90 -5.91 -0.07
C LEU A 57 28.81 -7.20 0.77
N VAL A 58 27.80 -8.04 0.51
CA VAL A 58 27.56 -9.31 1.22
C VAL A 58 27.87 -10.51 0.33
N TYR A 59 27.62 -10.39 -0.96
CA TYR A 59 27.80 -11.42 -1.98
C TYR A 59 28.71 -10.88 -3.10
N PRO A 60 30.04 -10.95 -2.92
CA PRO A 60 31.02 -10.43 -3.87
C PRO A 60 30.84 -10.99 -5.29
N GLU A 61 30.25 -12.19 -5.42
CA GLU A 61 29.92 -12.83 -6.70
C GLU A 61 28.94 -12.01 -7.56
N LEU A 62 28.17 -11.10 -6.96
CA LEU A 62 27.20 -10.24 -7.66
C LEU A 62 27.82 -8.95 -8.21
N ALA A 63 29.09 -8.66 -7.90
CA ALA A 63 29.76 -7.41 -8.32
C ALA A 63 30.08 -7.32 -9.82
N THR A 64 29.87 -8.40 -10.59
CA THR A 64 30.44 -8.55 -11.95
C THR A 64 29.40 -8.81 -13.05
N SER A 65 28.11 -8.48 -12.84
CA SER A 65 27.07 -8.57 -13.89
C SER A 65 26.59 -7.20 -14.35
#